data_AF-A0A9P6QWU0-F1
#
_entry.id   AF-A0A9P6QWU0-F1
#
_cell.length_a   1.000
_cell.length_b   1.000
_cell.length_c   1.000
_cell.angle_alpha   90.00
_cell.angle_beta   90.00
_cell.angle_gamma   90.00
#
_symmetry.space_group_name_H-M   'P 1'
#
loop_
_entity.id
_entity.type
_entity.pdbx_description
1 polymer ?
#
loop_
_entity_poly.entity_id
_entity_poly.type
_entity_poly.pdbx_seq_one_letter_code
_entity_poly.pdbx_strand_id
1 'polypeptide(L)'
;MNLLNNTDALSLAKLRDVLIRLEDTIIFALIERAQFALNDCTYQPGVYKYDNGSQGSFLEYFLHEMEKVHARVRRYTSPDEYPFTSPLPEPMLPTLDFPPTLHPNSINVNKDIMERYLQDIVPKICAPGDDLNYGSSATRDTECLQALSKRIHY
;
A
#
# COMPACT_ATOMS: atom_id res chain seq x y z
N MET A 1 0.15 -2.63 17.21
CA MET A 1 1.28 -2.42 18.12
C MET A 1 1.39 -0.92 18.33
N ASN A 2 1.58 -0.41 19.54
CA ASN A 2 1.82 1.02 19.74
C ASN A 2 3.34 1.26 19.67
N LEU A 3 3.81 1.84 18.57
CA LEU A 3 5.24 2.04 18.30
C LEU A 3 5.86 3.19 19.11
N LEU A 4 5.06 4.01 19.79
CA LEU A 4 5.56 5.00 20.74
C LEU A 4 5.96 4.37 22.08
N ASN A 5 5.38 3.22 22.41
CA ASN A 5 5.63 2.51 23.67
C ASN A 5 6.50 1.28 23.39
N ASN A 6 7.81 1.42 23.61
CA ASN A 6 8.78 0.36 23.33
C ASN A 6 8.81 -0.80 24.33
N THR A 7 8.07 -0.72 25.43
CA THR A 7 7.95 -1.82 26.37
C THR A 7 7.31 -3.03 25.67
N ASP A 8 8.14 -4.06 25.48
CA ASP A 8 7.83 -5.35 24.83
C ASP A 8 7.46 -5.32 23.33
N ALA A 9 7.65 -4.20 22.62
CA ALA A 9 7.32 -4.08 21.18
C ALA A 9 8.08 -5.11 20.31
N LEU A 10 9.27 -5.54 20.72
CA LEU A 10 10.11 -6.49 19.98
C LEU A 10 9.99 -7.95 20.48
N SER A 11 9.00 -8.25 21.33
CA SER A 11 8.79 -9.64 21.75
C SER A 11 8.31 -10.50 20.57
N LEU A 12 8.95 -11.66 20.36
CA LEU A 12 8.62 -12.58 19.26
C LEU A 12 7.14 -13.02 19.29
N ALA A 13 6.54 -13.14 20.47
CA ALA A 13 5.13 -13.43 20.62
C ALA A 13 4.24 -12.32 20.05
N LYS A 14 4.51 -11.04 20.37
CA LYS A 14 3.75 -9.92 19.82
C LYS A 14 3.98 -9.73 18.32
N LEU A 15 5.21 -9.96 17.85
CA LEU A 15 5.52 -9.93 16.42
C LEU A 15 4.68 -10.99 15.68
N ARG A 16 4.64 -12.22 16.19
CA ARG A 16 3.78 -13.29 15.65
C ARG A 16 2.31 -12.88 15.61
N ASP A 17 1.78 -12.32 16.69
CA ASP A 17 0.37 -11.88 16.75
C ASP A 17 0.07 -10.76 15.74
N VAL A 18 1.04 -9.86 15.49
CA VAL A 18 0.90 -8.84 14.44
C VAL A 18 0.89 -9.50 13.06
N LEU A 19 1.82 -10.41 12.79
CA LEU A 19 1.89 -11.11 11.50
C LEU A 19 0.62 -11.90 11.17
N ILE A 20 0.01 -12.56 12.15
CA ILE A 20 -1.27 -13.27 12.00
C ILE A 20 -2.38 -12.29 11.60
N ARG A 21 -2.49 -11.13 12.26
CA ARG A 21 -3.51 -10.13 11.89
C ARG A 21 -3.29 -9.51 10.51
N LEU A 22 -2.03 -9.32 10.13
CA LEU A 22 -1.69 -8.81 8.80
C LEU A 22 -2.02 -9.83 7.71
N GLU A 23 -1.88 -11.13 8.00
CA GLU A 23 -2.35 -12.21 7.12
C GLU A 23 -3.85 -12.13 6.87
N ASP A 24 -4.67 -12.05 7.94
CA ASP A 24 -6.13 -11.91 7.79
C ASP A 24 -6.50 -10.66 6.98
N THR A 25 -5.84 -9.53 7.24
CA THR A 25 -6.04 -8.28 6.49
C THR A 25 -5.79 -8.47 5.00
N ILE A 26 -4.70 -9.15 4.63
CA ILE A 26 -4.37 -9.43 3.22
C ILE A 26 -5.41 -10.36 2.60
N ILE A 27 -5.81 -11.42 3.29
CA ILE A 27 -6.81 -12.37 2.78
C ILE A 27 -8.11 -11.63 2.44
N PHE A 28 -8.62 -10.80 3.36
CA PHE A 28 -9.84 -10.04 3.10
C PHE A 28 -9.66 -9.03 1.95
N ALA A 29 -8.54 -8.30 1.91
CA ALA A 29 -8.29 -7.35 0.82
C ALA A 29 -8.28 -8.04 -0.56
N LEU A 30 -7.65 -9.21 -0.67
CA LEU A 30 -7.61 -9.98 -1.92
C LEU A 30 -8.98 -10.54 -2.30
N ILE A 31 -9.79 -11.01 -1.34
CA ILE A 31 -11.17 -11.46 -1.58
C ILE A 31 -12.02 -10.33 -2.14
N GLU A 32 -11.89 -9.12 -1.57
CA GLU A 32 -12.59 -7.93 -2.03
C GLU A 32 -12.13 -7.49 -3.43
N ARG A 33 -10.83 -7.58 -3.74
CA ARG A 33 -10.34 -7.30 -5.10
C ARG A 33 -10.87 -8.31 -6.11
N ALA A 34 -10.95 -9.59 -5.75
CA ALA A 34 -11.42 -10.67 -6.62
C ALA A 34 -12.90 -10.55 -7.03
N GLN A 35 -13.67 -9.66 -6.41
CA GLN A 35 -15.06 -9.38 -6.82
C GLN A 35 -15.16 -8.66 -8.17
N PHE A 36 -14.06 -8.06 -8.65
CA PHE A 36 -14.01 -7.32 -9.90
C PHE A 36 -13.14 -8.04 -10.94
N ALA A 37 -13.44 -7.79 -12.22
CA ALA A 37 -12.66 -8.28 -13.34
C ALA A 37 -11.22 -7.71 -13.35
N LEU A 38 -10.39 -8.23 -14.25
CA LEU A 38 -9.02 -7.78 -14.44
C LEU A 38 -8.94 -6.26 -14.67
N ASN A 39 -9.84 -5.69 -15.47
CA ASN A 39 -9.93 -4.26 -15.71
C ASN A 39 -8.58 -3.65 -16.14
N ASP A 40 -7.95 -4.28 -17.15
CA ASP A 40 -6.55 -4.05 -17.55
C ASP A 40 -6.21 -2.57 -17.82
N CYS A 41 -7.16 -1.80 -18.34
CA CYS A 41 -7.02 -0.36 -18.58
C CYS A 41 -6.67 0.45 -17.31
N THR A 42 -6.94 -0.09 -16.11
CA THR A 42 -6.56 0.48 -14.81
C THR A 42 -5.05 0.54 -14.64
N TYR A 43 -4.31 -0.38 -15.26
CA TYR A 43 -2.87 -0.58 -15.08
C TYR A 43 -2.03 -0.09 -16.27
N GLN A 44 -2.68 0.29 -17.38
CA GLN A 44 -1.99 0.76 -18.57
C GLN A 44 -1.73 2.28 -18.52
N PRO A 45 -0.48 2.73 -18.69
CA PRO A 45 -0.16 4.15 -18.79
C PRO A 45 -0.83 4.83 -20.00
N GLY A 46 -1.20 6.10 -19.85
CA GLY A 46 -1.70 6.93 -20.96
C GLY A 46 -3.14 6.67 -21.41
N VAL A 47 -3.87 5.75 -20.76
CA VAL A 47 -5.30 5.52 -21.02
C VAL A 47 -6.14 6.75 -20.64
N TYR A 48 -5.82 7.38 -19.51
CA TYR A 48 -6.51 8.57 -19.01
C TYR A 48 -5.60 9.78 -18.99
N LYS A 49 -6.23 10.96 -18.96
CA LYS A 49 -5.54 12.25 -18.80
C LYS A 49 -5.81 12.78 -17.41
N TYR A 50 -4.76 13.24 -16.75
CA TYR A 50 -4.83 13.78 -15.39
C TYR A 50 -4.45 15.26 -15.40
N ASP A 51 -5.14 16.06 -14.59
CA ASP A 51 -4.94 17.52 -14.53
C ASP A 51 -3.53 17.91 -14.05
N ASN A 52 -2.88 17.03 -13.28
CA ASN A 52 -1.52 17.22 -12.79
C ASN A 52 -0.44 16.84 -13.82
N GLY A 53 -0.82 16.43 -15.03
CA GLY A 53 0.09 16.03 -16.10
C GLY A 53 0.73 14.64 -15.93
N SER A 54 0.28 13.83 -14.95
CA SER A 54 0.76 12.46 -14.77
C SER A 54 0.64 11.65 -16.06
N GLN A 55 1.64 10.81 -16.32
CA GLN A 55 1.68 9.88 -17.45
C GLN A 55 1.51 8.42 -17.00
N GLY A 56 1.31 8.19 -15.70
CA GLY A 56 1.13 6.85 -15.14
C GLY A 56 -0.21 6.22 -15.52
N SER A 57 -0.38 4.98 -15.08
CA SER A 57 -1.65 4.27 -15.07
C SER A 57 -2.67 4.91 -14.11
N PHE A 58 -3.93 4.48 -14.21
CA PHE A 58 -4.97 4.93 -13.27
C PHE A 58 -4.69 4.49 -11.84
N LEU A 59 -4.15 3.29 -11.65
CA LEU A 59 -3.72 2.83 -10.33
C LEU A 59 -2.60 3.72 -9.76
N GLU A 60 -1.55 4.03 -10.54
CA GLU A 60 -0.44 4.85 -10.06
C GLU A 60 -0.88 6.27 -9.69
N TYR A 61 -1.74 6.88 -10.52
CA TYR A 61 -2.34 8.17 -10.21
C TYR A 61 -3.16 8.11 -8.92
N PHE A 62 -4.09 7.14 -8.83
CA PHE A 62 -4.99 7.01 -7.69
C PHE A 62 -4.22 6.76 -6.38
N LEU A 63 -3.25 5.84 -6.42
CA LEU A 63 -2.38 5.52 -5.30
C LEU A 63 -1.65 6.78 -4.85
N HIS A 64 -1.02 7.53 -5.77
CA HIS A 64 -0.32 8.76 -5.44
C HIS A 64 -1.22 9.79 -4.75
N GLU A 65 -2.43 10.03 -5.27
CA GLU A 65 -3.39 10.96 -4.66
C GLU A 65 -3.77 10.52 -3.23
N MET A 66 -3.99 9.22 -3.00
CA MET A 66 -4.26 8.67 -1.68
C MET A 66 -3.07 8.79 -0.72
N GLU A 67 -1.86 8.51 -1.20
CA GLU A 67 -0.65 8.64 -0.38
C GLU A 67 -0.41 10.10 0.02
N LYS A 68 -0.74 11.09 -0.82
CA LYS A 68 -0.67 12.50 -0.42
C LYS A 68 -1.58 12.82 0.77
N VAL A 69 -2.79 12.24 0.81
CA VAL A 69 -3.71 12.41 1.95
C VAL A 69 -3.09 11.79 3.22
N HIS A 70 -2.56 10.58 3.11
CA HIS A 70 -1.92 9.87 4.23
C HIS A 70 -0.64 10.55 4.73
N ALA A 71 0.18 11.08 3.83
CA ALA A 71 1.41 11.80 4.16
C ALA A 71 1.12 13.03 5.02
N ARG A 72 0.08 13.80 4.64
CA ARG A 72 -0.33 14.97 5.41
C ARG A 72 -0.70 14.63 6.86
N VAL A 73 -1.23 13.43 7.12
CA VAL A 73 -1.57 12.96 8.47
C VAL A 73 -0.48 12.13 9.15
N ARG A 74 0.78 12.25 8.70
CA ARG A 74 1.99 11.60 9.27
C ARG A 74 2.06 10.08 9.10
N ARG A 75 1.32 9.48 8.16
CA ARG A 75 1.37 8.01 7.98
C ARG A 75 2.80 7.52 7.73
N TYR A 76 3.49 8.14 6.78
CA TYR A 76 4.83 7.71 6.34
C TYR A 76 5.98 8.26 7.20
N THR A 77 5.67 8.89 8.35
CA THR A 77 6.68 9.13 9.39
C THR A 77 6.74 7.99 10.40
N SER A 78 5.76 7.06 10.36
CA SER A 78 5.77 5.84 11.17
C SER A 78 6.82 4.86 10.63
N PRO A 79 7.59 4.15 11.48
CA PRO A 79 8.66 3.28 11.01
C PRO A 79 8.17 1.99 10.33
N ASP A 80 6.87 1.69 10.37
CA ASP A 80 6.24 0.52 9.77
C ASP A 80 5.36 0.84 8.53
N GLU A 81 5.43 2.05 8.01
CA GLU A 81 4.64 2.50 6.86
C GLU A 81 5.54 3.02 5.74
N TYR A 82 5.41 2.43 4.55
CA TYR A 82 6.31 2.67 3.42
C TYR A 82 5.51 3.18 2.22
N PRO A 83 5.82 4.36 1.66
CA PRO A 83 5.11 4.88 0.51
C PRO A 83 5.51 4.15 -0.78
N PHE A 84 4.57 3.99 -1.70
CA PHE A 84 4.80 3.49 -3.06
C PHE A 84 5.25 4.59 -4.02
N THR A 85 4.85 5.83 -3.75
CA THR A 85 4.99 6.97 -4.65
C THR A 85 5.80 8.09 -4.01
N SER A 86 6.36 8.94 -4.87
CA SER A 86 7.14 10.10 -4.45
C SER A 86 7.11 11.17 -5.56
N PRO A 87 7.26 12.47 -5.23
CA PRO A 87 7.39 13.05 -3.88
C PRO A 87 6.04 13.17 -3.15
N LEU A 88 6.06 13.11 -1.81
CA LEU A 88 4.87 13.29 -0.97
C LEU A 88 4.93 14.62 -0.20
N PRO A 89 3.77 15.23 0.14
CA PRO A 89 3.72 16.48 0.88
C PRO A 89 4.18 16.30 2.33
N GLU A 90 4.70 17.39 2.92
CA GLU A 90 5.04 17.42 4.34
C GLU A 90 3.80 17.21 5.23
N PRO A 91 3.96 16.59 6.41
CA PRO A 91 2.86 16.42 7.35
C PRO A 91 2.32 17.76 7.89
N MET A 92 1.00 17.85 8.06
CA MET A 92 0.35 19.01 8.69
C MET A 92 0.33 18.95 10.22
N LEU A 93 0.58 17.76 10.77
CA LEU A 93 0.57 17.50 12.20
C LEU A 93 2.03 17.56 12.74
N PRO A 94 2.25 17.95 14.01
CA PRO A 94 3.58 17.97 14.62
C PRO A 94 4.29 16.62 14.53
N THR A 95 5.61 16.53 14.49
CA THR A 95 6.30 15.22 14.41
C THR A 95 6.05 14.35 15.66
N LEU A 96 6.19 13.03 15.50
CA LEU A 96 6.23 12.07 16.61
C LEU A 96 7.64 11.54 16.74
N ASP A 97 8.17 11.53 17.97
CA ASP A 97 9.49 10.97 18.26
C ASP A 97 9.36 9.48 18.54
N PHE A 98 9.45 8.67 17.47
CA PHE A 98 9.48 7.22 17.61
C PHE A 98 10.83 6.78 18.19
N PRO A 99 10.83 5.93 19.23
CA PRO A 99 12.08 5.41 19.76
C PRO A 99 12.77 4.50 18.71
N PRO A 100 14.11 4.54 18.62
CA PRO A 100 14.85 3.80 17.59
C PRO A 100 14.84 2.30 17.90
N THR A 101 13.92 1.56 17.29
CA THR A 101 13.79 0.09 17.43
C THR A 101 14.57 -0.67 16.38
N LEU A 102 14.64 -0.16 15.17
CA LEU A 102 15.34 -0.77 14.04
C LEU A 102 16.71 -0.12 13.83
N HIS A 103 17.62 -0.88 13.24
CA HIS A 103 18.87 -0.31 12.75
C HIS A 103 18.57 0.67 11.60
N PRO A 104 19.24 1.85 11.54
CA PRO A 104 19.08 2.77 10.42
C PRO A 104 19.26 2.07 9.06
N ASN A 105 18.34 2.29 8.14
CA ASN A 105 18.33 1.70 6.81
C ASN A 105 17.48 2.56 5.85
N SER A 106 17.57 2.25 4.55
CA SER A 106 16.78 2.88 3.49
C SER A 106 16.01 1.83 2.68
N ILE A 107 15.61 0.72 3.33
CA ILE A 107 14.97 -0.41 2.66
C ILE A 107 13.53 -0.03 2.33
N ASN A 108 13.20 -0.07 1.05
CA ASN A 108 11.82 0.01 0.56
C ASN A 108 11.74 -0.82 -0.72
N VAL A 109 11.01 -1.93 -0.67
CA VAL A 109 10.83 -2.89 -1.80
C VAL A 109 9.47 -2.74 -2.47
N ASN A 110 8.76 -1.63 -2.26
CA ASN A 110 7.42 -1.41 -2.80
C ASN A 110 7.34 -1.49 -4.33
N LYS A 111 8.42 -1.15 -5.04
CA LYS A 111 8.49 -1.33 -6.50
C LYS A 111 8.29 -2.80 -6.88
N ASP A 112 9.02 -3.69 -6.22
CA ASP A 112 8.94 -5.13 -6.47
C ASP A 112 7.59 -5.69 -6.02
N ILE A 113 7.06 -5.21 -4.88
CA ILE A 113 5.72 -5.59 -4.41
C ILE A 113 4.64 -5.21 -5.42
N MET A 114 4.67 -3.98 -5.95
CA MET A 114 3.71 -3.53 -6.95
C MET A 114 3.81 -4.35 -8.23
N GLU A 115 5.03 -4.61 -8.69
CA GLU A 115 5.27 -5.44 -9.87
C GLU A 115 4.70 -6.86 -9.69
N ARG A 116 5.02 -7.52 -8.58
CA ARG A 116 4.53 -8.87 -8.27
C ARG A 116 3.02 -8.91 -8.07
N TYR A 117 2.45 -7.89 -7.44
CA TYR A 117 1.00 -7.78 -7.29
C TYR A 117 0.29 -7.77 -8.65
N LEU A 118 0.75 -6.90 -9.56
CA LEU A 118 0.13 -6.75 -10.88
C LEU A 118 0.39 -7.91 -11.82
N GLN A 119 1.60 -8.49 -11.81
CA GLN A 119 1.97 -9.55 -12.74
C GLN A 119 1.57 -10.95 -12.24
N ASP A 120 1.69 -11.20 -10.93
CA ASP A 120 1.59 -12.55 -10.38
C ASP A 120 0.32 -12.80 -9.56
N ILE A 121 -0.31 -11.76 -9.00
CA ILE A 121 -1.48 -11.90 -8.11
C ILE A 121 -2.78 -11.54 -8.85
N VAL A 122 -2.92 -10.30 -9.30
CA VAL A 122 -4.17 -9.79 -9.92
C VAL A 122 -4.69 -10.72 -11.04
N PRO A 123 -3.86 -11.19 -11.99
CA PRO A 123 -4.34 -12.06 -13.08
C PRO A 123 -4.80 -13.46 -12.62
N LYS A 124 -4.40 -13.89 -11.41
CA LYS A 124 -4.77 -15.20 -10.85
C LYS A 124 -6.03 -15.14 -10.00
N ILE A 125 -6.31 -14.00 -9.37
CA ILE A 125 -7.46 -13.84 -8.47
C ILE A 125 -8.67 -13.20 -9.15
N CYS A 126 -8.48 -12.46 -10.25
CA CYS A 126 -9.55 -11.78 -10.96
C CYS A 126 -9.97 -12.54 -12.22
N ALA A 127 -11.27 -12.50 -12.54
CA ALA A 127 -11.75 -13.02 -13.82
C ALA A 127 -11.18 -12.18 -14.98
N PRO A 128 -10.81 -12.79 -16.12
CA PRO A 128 -10.39 -12.02 -17.30
C PRO A 128 -11.55 -11.18 -17.82
N GLY A 129 -11.24 -9.97 -18.29
CA GLY A 129 -12.22 -9.08 -18.91
C GLY A 129 -12.25 -7.70 -18.29
N ASP A 130 -13.30 -6.96 -18.64
CA ASP A 130 -13.55 -5.59 -18.24
C ASP A 130 -15.01 -5.46 -17.78
N ASP A 131 -15.20 -5.10 -16.51
CA ASP A 131 -16.52 -4.89 -15.90
C ASP A 131 -16.82 -3.41 -15.62
N LEU A 132 -15.98 -2.50 -16.11
CA LEU A 132 -16.06 -1.05 -15.96
C LEU A 132 -15.87 -0.50 -14.53
N ASN A 133 -15.64 -1.34 -13.52
CA ASN A 133 -15.49 -0.91 -12.12
C ASN A 133 -14.04 -0.47 -11.79
N TYR A 134 -13.47 0.43 -12.59
CA TYR A 134 -12.08 0.86 -12.47
C TYR A 134 -11.78 1.52 -11.12
N GLY A 135 -12.68 2.40 -10.66
CA GLY A 135 -12.54 3.08 -9.37
C GLY A 135 -12.57 2.11 -8.19
N SER A 136 -13.49 1.15 -8.22
CA SER A 136 -13.58 0.10 -7.20
C SER A 136 -12.32 -0.78 -7.23
N SER A 137 -11.86 -1.17 -8.41
CA SER A 137 -10.64 -1.97 -8.60
C SER A 137 -9.41 -1.25 -8.03
N ALA A 138 -9.16 -0.01 -8.45
CA ALA A 138 -8.02 0.79 -7.97
C ALA A 138 -8.07 1.03 -6.45
N THR A 139 -9.27 1.19 -5.87
CA THR A 139 -9.45 1.30 -4.42
C THR A 139 -9.06 0.01 -3.72
N ARG A 140 -9.54 -1.15 -4.19
CA ARG A 140 -9.18 -2.46 -3.63
C ARG A 140 -7.70 -2.79 -3.84
N ASP A 141 -7.13 -2.41 -4.99
CA ASP A 141 -5.71 -2.57 -5.30
C ASP A 141 -4.84 -1.77 -4.32
N THR A 142 -5.23 -0.54 -4.00
CA THR A 142 -4.53 0.30 -3.01
C THR A 142 -4.53 -0.35 -1.63
N GLU A 143 -5.65 -0.93 -1.20
CA GLU A 143 -5.75 -1.65 0.07
C GLU A 143 -4.87 -2.90 0.09
N CYS A 144 -4.88 -3.69 -0.99
CA CYS A 144 -4.02 -4.86 -1.14
C CYS A 144 -2.54 -4.47 -1.08
N LEU A 145 -2.13 -3.46 -1.84
CA LEU A 145 -0.74 -3.00 -1.90
C LEU A 145 -0.26 -2.48 -0.54
N GLN A 146 -1.07 -1.69 0.17
CA GLN A 146 -0.72 -1.21 1.50
C GLN A 146 -0.62 -2.36 2.52
N ALA A 147 -1.54 -3.32 2.47
CA ALA A 147 -1.52 -4.48 3.36
C ALA A 147 -0.29 -5.37 3.11
N LEU A 148 0.02 -5.65 1.84
CA LEU A 148 1.20 -6.41 1.41
C LEU A 148 2.49 -5.69 1.80
N SER A 149 2.60 -4.40 1.51
CA SER A 149 3.75 -3.57 1.88
C SER A 149 4.02 -3.65 3.37
N LYS A 150 2.98 -3.42 4.19
CA LYS A 150 3.10 -3.49 5.64
C LYS A 150 3.57 -4.87 6.10
N ARG A 151 3.00 -5.95 5.57
CA ARG A 151 3.36 -7.33 5.97
C ARG A 151 4.77 -7.75 5.57
N ILE A 152 5.25 -7.29 4.44
CA ILE A 152 6.56 -7.68 3.89
C ILE A 152 7.70 -6.91 4.56
N HIS A 153 7.48 -5.64 4.89
CA HIS A 153 8.48 -4.83 5.59
C HIS A 153 8.51 -5.07 7.12
N TYR A 154 7.47 -5.68 7.69
CA TYR A 154 7.38 -6.03 9.11
C TYR A 154 8.18 -7.28 9.48
#